data_AF-A0A8U0Q382-F1
#
_entry.id   AF-A0A8U0Q382-F1
#
_cell.length_a   1.000
_cell.length_b   1.000
_cell.length_c   1.000
_cell.angle_alpha   90.00
_cell.angle_beta   90.00
_cell.angle_gamma   90.00
#
_symmetry.space_group_name_H-M   'P 1'
#
loop_
_entity.id
_entity.type
_entity.pdbx_description
1 polymer ?
#
loop_
_entity_poly.entity_id
_entity_poly.type
_entity_poly.pdbx_seq_one_letter_code
_entity_poly.pdbx_strand_id
1 'polypeptide(L)'
;MFVIFMLIQVIASRMALHKLFRLSSLFRSAVSLTLRRNFGLSAVLFNRAKDLDPIQKLFLDKIRDYSTKSKAAAGGIVDAGPSYEKGVSEEITKLQRLYGTGDLTKFPDFKFTEPQLQEVAK
;
A
#
# COMPACT_ATOMS: atom_id res chain seq x y z
N MET A 1 67.84 -11.03 15.18
CA MET A 1 66.77 -10.01 15.14
C MET A 1 65.46 -10.53 14.55
N PHE A 2 65.48 -11.19 13.39
CA PHE A 2 64.27 -11.68 12.70
C PHE A 2 63.46 -12.75 13.47
N VAL A 3 64.14 -13.70 14.14
CA VAL A 3 63.49 -14.78 14.90
C VAL A 3 62.74 -14.26 16.14
N ILE A 4 63.30 -13.27 16.83
CA ILE A 4 62.67 -12.65 18.00
C ILE A 4 61.42 -11.87 17.59
N PHE A 5 61.48 -11.17 16.47
CA PHE A 5 60.32 -10.47 15.90
C PHE A 5 59.19 -11.44 15.52
N MET A 6 59.52 -12.58 14.90
CA MET A 6 58.55 -13.62 14.57
C MET A 6 57.90 -14.23 15.82
N LEU A 7 58.69 -14.48 16.88
CA LEU A 7 58.18 -15.03 18.14
C LEU A 7 57.20 -14.06 18.83
N ILE A 8 57.53 -12.76 18.87
CA ILE A 8 56.65 -11.72 19.43
C ILE A 8 55.34 -11.64 18.64
N GLN A 9 55.40 -11.73 17.31
CA GLN A 9 54.22 -11.70 16.46
C GLN A 9 53.29 -12.91 16.71
N VAL A 10 53.86 -14.11 16.86
CA VAL A 10 53.08 -15.33 17.18
C VAL A 10 52.40 -15.22 18.55
N ILE A 11 53.11 -14.70 19.55
CA ILE A 11 52.57 -14.50 20.90
C ILE A 11 51.45 -13.44 20.89
N ALA A 12 51.64 -12.34 20.17
CA ALA A 12 50.64 -11.29 20.00
C ALA A 12 49.36 -11.79 19.31
N SER A 13 49.48 -12.58 18.23
CA SER A 13 48.33 -13.20 17.55
C SER A 13 47.57 -14.16 18.46
N ARG A 14 48.26 -14.95 19.29
CA ARG A 14 47.63 -15.85 20.27
C ARG A 14 46.84 -15.08 21.33
N MET A 15 47.39 -13.99 21.85
CA MET A 15 46.71 -13.13 22.83
C MET A 15 45.50 -12.40 22.21
N ALA A 16 45.60 -11.95 20.96
CA ALA A 16 44.49 -11.36 20.22
C ALA A 16 43.35 -12.36 19.99
N LEU A 17 43.67 -13.60 19.60
CA LEU A 17 42.68 -14.65 19.39
C LEU A 17 41.90 -14.99 20.67
N HIS A 18 42.58 -15.06 21.82
CA HIS A 18 41.91 -15.24 23.12
C HIS A 18 40.99 -14.06 23.47
N LYS A 19 41.39 -12.82 23.18
CA LYS A 19 40.53 -11.63 23.38
C LYS A 19 39.30 -11.66 22.47
N LEU A 20 39.44 -12.08 21.21
CA LEU A 20 38.32 -12.27 20.28
C LEU A 20 37.35 -13.35 20.75
N PHE A 21 37.86 -14.48 21.23
CA PHE A 21 37.02 -15.54 21.80
C PHE A 21 36.25 -15.05 23.03
N ARG A 22 36.92 -14.28 23.91
CA ARG A 22 36.28 -13.68 25.09
C ARG A 22 35.19 -12.67 24.70
N LEU A 23 35.45 -11.79 23.74
CA LEU A 23 34.44 -10.85 23.20
C LEU A 23 33.25 -11.58 22.58
N SER A 24 33.50 -12.67 21.86
CA SER A 24 32.44 -13.48 21.26
C SER A 24 31.53 -14.12 22.33
N SER A 25 32.09 -14.56 23.45
CA SER A 25 31.32 -15.15 24.55
C SER A 25 30.41 -14.13 25.24
N LEU A 26 30.91 -12.90 25.44
CA LEU A 26 30.15 -11.80 26.02
C LEU A 26 29.04 -11.34 25.07
N PHE A 27 29.32 -11.25 23.77
CA PHE A 27 28.34 -10.94 22.75
C PHE A 27 27.22 -12.00 22.70
N ARG A 28 27.59 -13.29 22.68
CA ARG A 28 26.62 -14.40 22.73
C ARG A 28 25.74 -14.33 23.97
N SER A 29 26.32 -14.02 25.13
CA SER A 29 25.57 -13.87 26.40
C SER A 29 24.60 -12.69 26.35
N ALA A 30 25.04 -11.52 25.86
CA ALA A 30 24.20 -10.34 25.73
C ALA A 30 23.04 -10.56 24.75
N VAL A 31 23.31 -11.16 23.58
CA VAL A 31 22.29 -11.51 22.59
C VAL A 31 21.30 -12.53 23.18
N SER A 32 21.78 -13.56 23.86
CA SER A 32 20.92 -14.56 24.52
C SER A 32 20.02 -13.92 25.58
N LEU A 33 20.52 -12.99 26.39
CA LEU A 33 19.72 -12.30 27.41
C LEU A 33 18.65 -11.41 26.78
N THR A 34 19.01 -10.64 25.75
CA THR A 34 18.05 -9.81 25.01
C THR A 34 16.97 -10.66 24.34
N LEU A 35 17.34 -11.76 23.69
CA LEU A 35 16.38 -12.68 23.07
C LEU A 35 15.46 -13.35 24.11
N ARG A 36 16.00 -13.83 25.24
CA ARG A 36 15.19 -14.43 26.32
C ARG A 36 14.17 -13.46 26.91
N ARG A 37 14.53 -12.18 27.07
CA ARG A 37 13.62 -11.14 27.58
C ARG A 37 12.54 -10.74 26.57
N ASN A 38 12.84 -10.80 25.27
CA ASN A 38 11.89 -10.44 24.22
C ASN A 38 11.02 -11.63 23.73
N PHE A 39 11.42 -12.88 24.05
CA PHE A 39 10.72 -14.08 23.59
C PHE A 39 9.24 -14.14 24.03
N GLY A 40 8.90 -13.65 25.23
CA GLY A 40 7.52 -13.62 25.71
C GLY A 40 6.62 -12.65 24.93
N LEU A 41 7.11 -11.45 24.60
CA LEU A 41 6.39 -10.48 23.76
C LEU A 41 6.24 -10.99 22.32
N SER A 42 7.31 -11.57 21.77
CA SER A 42 7.27 -12.19 20.45
C SER A 42 6.33 -13.39 20.39
N ALA A 43 6.20 -14.18 21.47
CA ALA A 43 5.29 -15.31 21.55
C ALA A 43 3.81 -14.91 21.56
N VAL A 44 3.46 -13.77 22.19
CA VAL A 44 2.08 -13.23 22.14
C VAL A 44 1.76 -12.72 20.74
N LEU A 45 2.70 -12.04 20.07
CA LEU A 45 2.56 -11.64 18.67
C LEU A 45 2.44 -12.86 17.73
N PHE A 46 3.24 -13.91 17.94
CA PHE A 46 3.18 -15.13 17.15
C PHE A 46 1.91 -15.95 17.39
N ASN A 47 1.40 -16.00 18.64
CA ASN A 47 0.10 -16.60 18.94
C ASN A 47 -1.03 -15.79 18.31
N ARG A 48 -1.05 -14.46 18.43
CA ARG A 48 -2.05 -13.63 17.75
C ARG A 48 -2.01 -13.78 16.23
N ALA A 49 -0.84 -13.96 15.63
CA ALA A 49 -0.73 -14.24 14.20
C ALA A 49 -1.24 -15.64 13.80
N LYS A 50 -1.20 -16.62 14.72
CA LYS A 50 -1.74 -17.98 14.53
C LYS A 50 -3.23 -18.08 14.89
N ASP A 51 -3.69 -17.29 15.85
CA ASP A 51 -5.03 -17.26 16.45
C ASP A 51 -5.86 -16.07 15.96
N LEU A 52 -5.52 -15.47 14.81
CA LEU A 52 -6.50 -14.64 14.12
C LEU A 52 -7.68 -15.55 13.79
N ASP A 53 -8.82 -15.28 14.41
CA ASP A 53 -10.10 -15.88 14.07
C ASP A 53 -10.20 -15.91 12.53
N PRO A 54 -10.49 -17.07 11.90
CA PRO A 54 -10.60 -17.21 10.46
C PRO A 54 -11.37 -16.07 9.78
N ILE A 55 -12.38 -15.52 10.47
CA ILE A 55 -13.16 -14.37 9.99
C ILE A 55 -12.32 -13.08 9.98
N GLN A 56 -11.61 -12.77 11.05
CA GLN A 56 -10.75 -11.57 11.13
C GLN A 56 -9.61 -11.64 10.12
N LYS A 57 -9.03 -12.83 9.93
CA LYS A 57 -8.02 -13.05 8.88
C LYS A 57 -8.61 -12.75 7.49
N LEU A 58 -9.79 -13.26 7.18
CA LEU A 58 -10.47 -13.00 5.91
C LEU A 58 -10.70 -11.49 5.68
N PHE A 59 -11.14 -10.76 6.70
CA PHE A 59 -11.31 -9.30 6.60
C PHE A 59 -9.99 -8.59 6.29
N LEU A 60 -8.91 -8.92 7.00
CA LEU A 60 -7.60 -8.33 6.76
C LEU A 60 -7.06 -8.67 5.37
N ASP A 61 -7.26 -9.91 4.93
CA ASP A 61 -6.84 -10.35 3.59
C ASP A 61 -7.61 -9.57 2.51
N LYS A 62 -8.93 -9.37 2.66
CA LYS A 62 -9.71 -8.55 1.73
C LYS A 62 -9.31 -7.07 1.71
N ILE A 63 -8.97 -6.50 2.86
CA ILE A 63 -8.46 -5.12 2.93
C ILE A 63 -7.11 -5.01 2.19
N ARG A 64 -6.21 -5.97 2.39
CA ARG A 64 -4.90 -6.01 1.72
C ARG A 64 -5.03 -6.23 0.21
N ASP A 65 -5.89 -7.13 -0.20
CA ASP A 65 -6.20 -7.40 -1.60
C ASP A 65 -6.71 -6.12 -2.28
N TYR A 66 -7.72 -5.47 -1.69
CA TYR A 66 -8.26 -4.22 -2.22
C TYR A 66 -7.22 -3.09 -2.21
N SER A 67 -6.41 -2.95 -1.16
CA SER A 67 -5.34 -1.93 -1.10
C SER A 67 -4.31 -2.10 -2.20
N THR A 68 -3.97 -3.34 -2.53
CA THR A 68 -3.06 -3.65 -3.63
C THR A 68 -3.68 -3.26 -4.97
N LYS A 69 -4.94 -3.66 -5.18
CA LYS A 69 -5.67 -3.34 -6.41
C LYS A 69 -5.91 -1.84 -6.59
N SER A 70 -6.25 -1.11 -5.53
CA SER A 70 -6.49 0.34 -5.58
C SER A 70 -5.22 1.13 -5.86
N LYS A 71 -4.08 0.71 -5.31
CA LYS A 71 -2.78 1.28 -5.68
C LYS A 71 -2.42 1.00 -7.13
N ALA A 72 -2.68 -0.22 -7.63
CA ALA A 72 -2.47 -0.57 -9.03
C ALA A 72 -3.37 0.25 -9.97
N ALA A 73 -4.59 0.58 -9.54
CA ALA A 73 -5.50 1.45 -10.29
C ALA A 73 -5.09 2.93 -10.26
N ALA A 74 -4.05 3.34 -9.52
CA ALA A 74 -3.50 4.70 -9.47
C ALA A 74 -4.55 5.82 -9.23
N GLY A 75 -5.58 5.54 -8.44
CA GLY A 75 -6.69 6.46 -8.17
C GLY A 75 -7.87 6.33 -9.15
N GLY A 76 -7.75 5.46 -10.15
CA GLY A 76 -8.85 5.00 -10.99
C GLY A 76 -9.69 3.91 -10.31
N ILE A 77 -10.67 3.41 -11.06
CA ILE A 77 -11.62 2.43 -10.56
C ILE A 77 -10.95 1.06 -10.49
N VAL A 78 -11.03 0.44 -9.32
CA VAL A 78 -10.50 -0.92 -9.09
C VAL A 78 -11.25 -1.92 -9.96
N ASP A 79 -10.50 -2.78 -10.65
CA ASP A 79 -11.02 -3.81 -11.55
C ASP A 79 -11.88 -3.23 -12.70
N ALA A 80 -11.69 -1.97 -13.09
CA ALA A 80 -12.35 -1.41 -14.27
C ALA A 80 -11.83 -2.09 -15.55
N GLY A 81 -12.72 -2.87 -16.18
CA GLY A 81 -12.47 -3.52 -17.46
C GLY A 81 -13.23 -2.86 -18.61
N PRO A 82 -13.04 -3.36 -19.85
CA PRO A 82 -13.73 -2.82 -21.04
C PRO A 82 -15.26 -2.84 -20.94
N SER A 83 -15.82 -3.78 -20.18
CA SER A 83 -17.26 -3.85 -19.91
C SER A 83 -17.78 -2.69 -19.07
N TYR A 84 -16.98 -2.20 -18.11
CA TYR A 84 -17.32 -1.07 -17.26
C TYR A 84 -17.38 0.22 -18.09
N GLU A 85 -16.32 0.48 -18.87
CA GLU A 85 -16.25 1.64 -19.77
C GLU A 85 -17.39 1.65 -20.80
N LYS A 86 -17.75 0.49 -21.34
CA LYS A 86 -18.90 0.35 -22.24
C LYS A 86 -20.20 0.72 -21.52
N GLY A 87 -20.42 0.22 -20.31
CA GLY A 87 -21.60 0.57 -19.51
C GLY A 87 -21.70 2.07 -19.22
N VAL A 88 -20.59 2.68 -18.82
CA VAL A 88 -20.49 4.13 -18.59
C VAL A 88 -20.81 4.91 -19.86
N SER A 89 -20.26 4.52 -21.00
CA SER A 89 -20.55 5.17 -22.28
C SER A 89 -22.02 5.06 -22.70
N GLU A 90 -22.63 3.88 -22.51
CA GLU A 90 -24.04 3.65 -22.78
C GLU A 90 -24.94 4.51 -21.88
N GLU A 91 -24.63 4.62 -20.59
CA GLU A 91 -25.36 5.48 -19.64
C GLU A 91 -25.21 6.96 -19.98
N ILE A 92 -23.99 7.42 -20.29
CA ILE A 92 -23.75 8.81 -20.72
C ILE A 92 -24.55 9.12 -22.00
N THR A 93 -24.57 8.20 -22.97
CA THR A 93 -25.33 8.38 -24.22
C THR A 93 -26.83 8.50 -23.96
N LYS A 94 -27.37 7.70 -23.02
CA LYS A 94 -28.78 7.81 -22.63
C LYS A 94 -29.07 9.16 -21.99
N LEU A 95 -28.21 9.63 -21.09
CA LEU A 95 -28.36 10.94 -20.44
C LEU A 95 -28.31 12.08 -21.45
N GLN A 96 -27.40 12.03 -22.42
CA GLN A 96 -27.30 13.02 -23.50
C GLN A 96 -28.56 13.07 -24.37
N ARG A 97 -29.22 11.93 -24.62
CA ARG A 97 -30.49 11.89 -25.36
C ARG A 97 -31.65 12.51 -24.58
N LEU A 98 -31.68 12.32 -23.26
CA LEU A 98 -32.78 12.80 -22.42
C LEU A 98 -32.64 14.29 -22.03
N TYR A 99 -31.41 14.73 -21.77
CA TYR A 99 -31.14 16.06 -21.21
C TYR A 99 -30.41 16.99 -22.19
N GLY A 100 -30.11 16.51 -23.39
CA GLY A 100 -29.39 17.25 -24.42
C GLY A 100 -27.86 17.13 -24.30
N THR A 101 -27.17 17.55 -25.36
CA THR A 101 -25.71 17.50 -25.51
C THR A 101 -25.03 18.86 -25.25
N GLY A 102 -25.70 19.74 -24.49
CA GLY A 102 -25.17 21.05 -24.15
C GLY A 102 -24.07 20.99 -23.09
N ASP A 103 -23.39 22.11 -22.88
CA ASP A 103 -22.46 22.27 -21.76
C ASP A 103 -23.25 22.26 -20.44
N LEU A 104 -23.19 21.15 -19.71
CA LEU A 104 -23.90 20.98 -18.43
C LEU A 104 -23.36 21.90 -17.31
N THR A 105 -22.23 22.57 -17.53
CA THR A 105 -21.67 23.51 -16.56
C THR A 105 -22.19 24.93 -16.73
N LYS A 106 -22.89 25.21 -17.84
CA LYS A 106 -23.41 26.54 -18.16
C LYS A 106 -24.93 26.50 -18.30
N PHE A 107 -25.56 27.51 -17.72
CA PHE A 107 -27.00 27.71 -17.91
C PHE A 107 -27.26 28.16 -19.35
N PRO A 108 -28.32 27.66 -20.01
CA PRO A 108 -28.60 28.00 -21.40
C PRO A 108 -29.08 29.45 -21.57
N ASP A 109 -28.64 30.08 -22.67
CA ASP A 109 -29.15 31.38 -23.09
C ASP A 109 -30.49 31.21 -23.79
N PHE A 110 -31.55 31.79 -23.21
CA PHE A 110 -32.87 31.79 -23.81
C PHE A 110 -33.03 32.98 -24.76
N LYS A 111 -33.30 32.69 -26.04
CA LYS A 111 -33.73 33.70 -27.02
C LYS A 111 -35.22 33.50 -27.32
N PHE A 112 -36.02 34.47 -26.90
CA PHE A 112 -37.44 34.48 -27.20
C PHE A 112 -37.66 35.24 -28.50
N THR A 113 -38.19 34.58 -29.52
CA THR A 113 -38.67 35.26 -30.74
C THR A 113 -40.02 35.89 -30.49
N GLU A 114 -40.19 37.12 -30.95
CA GLU A 114 -41.42 37.87 -30.76
C GLU A 114 -42.59 37.21 -31.52
N PRO A 115 -43.77 37.04 -30.90
CA PRO A 115 -44.89 36.37 -31.53
C PRO A 115 -45.41 37.19 -32.73
N GLN A 116 -45.59 36.52 -33.86
CA GLN A 116 -46.19 37.11 -35.07
C GLN A 116 -47.68 37.31 -34.83
N LEU A 117 -48.08 38.52 -34.46
CA LEU A 117 -49.50 38.88 -34.30
C LEU A 117 -50.11 39.08 -35.68
N GLN A 118 -50.99 38.15 -36.08
CA GLN A 118 -51.81 38.30 -37.28
C GLN A 118 -53.03 39.15 -36.92
N GLU A 119 -53.14 40.35 -37.49
CA GLU A 119 -54.35 41.16 -37.36
C GLU A 119 -55.52 40.45 -38.05
N VAL A 120 -56.48 39.98 -37.25
CA VAL A 120 -57.77 39.52 -37.76
C VAL A 120 -58.57 40.76 -38.15
N ALA A 121 -58.66 41.01 -39.45
CA ALA A 121 -59.47 42.09 -40.02
C ALA A 121 -60.93 41.96 -39.56
N LYS A 122 -61.47 43.09 -39.10
CA LYS A 122 -62.79 43.24 -38.49
C LYS A 122 -63.89 43.35 -39.55
#